data_AF-A0AAV7HCJ6-F1
#
_entry.id   AF-A0AAV7HCJ6-F1
#
_cell.length_a   1.000
_cell.length_b   1.000
_cell.length_c   1.000
_cell.angle_alpha   90.00
_cell.angle_beta   90.00
_cell.angle_gamma   90.00
#
_symmetry.space_group_name_H-M   'P 1'
#
loop_
_entity.id
_entity.type
_entity.pdbx_description
1 polymer ?
#
loop_
_entity_poly.entity_id
_entity_poly.type
_entity_poly.pdbx_seq_one_letter_code
_entity_poly.pdbx_strand_id
1 'polypeptide(L)'
;MKVPARTNRARFPPPGYVTVYESNLRAGLRFPPSPELIDILIICGVSLSQFSYKAMSIVMGLIVLFRDHGVILSAECLSRMGCLFSDV
;
A
#
# COMPACT_ATOMS: atom_id res chain seq x y z
N MET A 1 -8.23 -11.18 21.55
CA MET A 1 -8.21 -10.01 20.64
C MET A 1 -8.26 -8.75 21.51
N LYS A 2 -7.24 -7.88 21.47
CA LYS A 2 -7.21 -6.67 22.31
C LYS A 2 -8.04 -5.57 21.62
N VAL A 3 -9.07 -5.07 22.29
CA VAL A 3 -9.90 -3.98 21.75
C VAL A 3 -9.08 -2.68 21.74
N PRO A 4 -8.99 -1.95 20.62
CA PRO A 4 -8.28 -0.67 20.57
C PRO A 4 -8.90 0.36 21.51
N ALA A 5 -8.05 1.16 22.17
CA ALA A 5 -8.50 2.31 22.94
C ALA A 5 -8.97 3.44 22.02
N ARG A 6 -9.83 4.35 22.52
CA ARG A 6 -10.31 5.53 21.76
C ARG A 6 -9.21 6.43 21.23
N THR A 7 -8.06 6.45 21.90
CA THR A 7 -6.88 7.24 21.52
C THR A 7 -6.07 6.57 20.41
N ASN A 8 -6.25 5.28 20.17
CA ASN A 8 -5.54 4.58 19.11
C ASN A 8 -6.00 5.10 17.75
N ARG A 9 -5.03 5.24 16.84
CA ARG A 9 -5.28 5.67 15.47
C ARG A 9 -4.94 4.51 14.54
N ALA A 10 -5.73 4.35 13.47
CA ALA A 10 -5.48 3.30 12.48
C ALA A 10 -4.05 3.34 11.92
N ARG A 11 -3.52 4.56 11.70
CA ARG A 11 -2.14 4.79 11.23
C ARG A 11 -1.04 4.44 12.23
N PHE A 12 -1.40 4.25 13.50
CA PHE A 12 -0.49 3.87 14.58
C PHE A 12 -1.06 2.67 15.33
N PRO A 13 -1.04 1.47 14.72
CA PRO A 13 -1.52 0.27 15.38
C PRO A 13 -0.67 -0.05 16.62
N PRO A 14 -1.23 -0.74 17.62
CA PRO A 14 -0.44 -1.26 18.74
C PRO A 14 0.71 -2.17 18.26
N PRO A 15 1.78 -2.33 19.05
CA PRO A 15 2.90 -3.20 18.69
C PRO A 15 2.45 -4.63 18.33
N GLY A 16 2.92 -5.14 17.19
CA GLY A 16 2.56 -6.47 16.67
C GLY A 16 1.24 -6.53 15.88
N TYR A 17 0.57 -5.39 15.67
CA TYR A 17 -0.68 -5.31 14.90
C TYR A 17 -0.50 -4.47 13.64
N VAL A 18 -1.36 -4.72 12.65
CA VAL A 18 -1.53 -3.88 11.46
C VAL A 18 -2.99 -3.48 11.33
N THR A 19 -3.24 -2.27 10.83
CA THR A 19 -4.59 -1.81 10.52
C THR A 19 -4.77 -1.72 9.02
N VAL A 20 -5.87 -2.24 8.49
CA VAL A 20 -6.25 -2.18 7.08
C VAL A 20 -7.75 -1.96 6.95
N TYR A 21 -8.19 -1.41 5.81
CA TYR A 21 -9.62 -1.38 5.50
C TYR A 21 -10.12 -2.78 5.13
N GLU A 22 -11.32 -3.12 5.60
CA GLU A 22 -11.97 -4.38 5.26
C GLU A 22 -12.16 -4.55 3.74
N SER A 23 -12.46 -3.46 3.03
CA SER A 23 -12.54 -3.44 1.56
C SER A 23 -11.27 -3.96 0.89
N ASN A 24 -10.09 -3.66 1.46
CA ASN A 24 -8.82 -4.11 0.89
C ASN A 24 -8.66 -5.63 1.06
N LEU A 25 -9.14 -6.19 2.18
CA LEU A 25 -9.17 -7.64 2.39
C LEU A 25 -10.11 -8.33 1.41
N ARG A 26 -11.33 -7.80 1.27
CA ARG A 26 -12.33 -8.33 0.31
C ARG A 26 -11.86 -8.24 -1.14
N ALA A 27 -11.05 -7.23 -1.45
CA ALA A 27 -10.41 -7.05 -2.74
C ALA A 27 -9.20 -7.97 -2.98
N GLY A 28 -8.86 -8.82 -2.02
CA GLY A 28 -7.79 -9.81 -2.19
C GLY A 28 -6.42 -9.37 -1.68
N LEU A 29 -6.32 -8.34 -0.83
CA LEU A 29 -5.08 -8.08 -0.07
C LEU A 29 -4.67 -9.36 0.68
N ARG A 30 -3.47 -9.86 0.39
CA ARG A 30 -2.89 -11.04 1.04
C ARG A 30 -1.76 -10.64 1.98
N PHE A 31 -1.52 -11.51 2.96
CA PHE A 31 -0.43 -11.38 3.92
C PHE A 31 0.55 -12.55 3.77
N PRO A 32 1.87 -12.31 3.91
CA PRO A 32 2.50 -10.99 4.06
C PRO A 32 2.30 -10.13 2.79
N PRO A 33 2.27 -8.78 2.90
CA PRO A 33 2.21 -7.91 1.73
C PRO A 33 3.42 -8.14 0.83
N SER A 34 3.31 -7.83 -0.45
CA SER A 34 4.45 -7.98 -1.36
C SER A 34 5.59 -7.01 -0.98
N PRO A 35 6.87 -7.38 -1.20
CA PRO A 35 7.99 -6.49 -0.91
C PRO A 35 7.87 -5.13 -1.59
N GLU A 36 7.40 -5.10 -2.84
CA GLU A 36 7.20 -3.87 -3.62
C GLU A 36 6.18 -2.94 -2.95
N LEU A 37 5.07 -3.50 -2.47
CA LEU A 37 4.07 -2.73 -1.74
C LEU A 37 4.64 -2.18 -0.43
N ILE A 38 5.43 -2.96 0.29
CA ILE A 38 6.09 -2.51 1.54
C ILE A 38 7.05 -1.36 1.24
N ASP A 39 7.88 -1.47 0.21
CA ASP A 39 8.82 -0.42 -0.20
C ASP A 39 8.11 0.87 -0.57
N ILE A 40 7.01 0.78 -1.34
CA ILE A 40 6.19 1.94 -1.70
C ILE A 40 5.62 2.62 -0.45
N LEU A 41 5.08 1.86 0.49
CA LEU A 41 4.52 2.40 1.74
C LEU A 41 5.59 3.10 2.58
N ILE A 42 6.78 2.50 2.70
CA ILE A 42 7.91 3.07 3.43
C ILE A 42 8.34 4.40 2.78
N ILE A 43 8.55 4.42 1.47
CA ILE A 43 9.04 5.60 0.75
C ILE A 43 8.00 6.73 0.77
N CYS A 44 6.72 6.40 0.65
CA CYS A 44 5.65 7.39 0.79
C CYS A 44 5.39 7.83 2.24
N GLY A 45 6.00 7.19 3.24
CA GLY A 45 5.79 7.50 4.65
C GLY A 45 4.36 7.25 5.13
N VAL A 46 3.67 6.26 4.54
CA VAL A 46 2.27 5.96 4.83
C VAL A 46 2.08 4.52 5.29
N SER A 47 1.13 4.31 6.18
CA SER A 47 0.70 2.97 6.60
C SER A 47 -0.33 2.40 5.62
N LEU A 48 -0.49 1.06 5.59
CA LEU A 48 -1.56 0.38 4.85
C LEU A 48 -2.95 0.93 5.15
N SER A 49 -3.18 1.39 6.38
CA SER A 49 -4.45 1.97 6.83
C SER A 49 -4.79 3.32 6.18
N GLN A 50 -3.80 3.98 5.57
CA GLN A 50 -3.99 5.26 4.86
C GLN A 50 -4.28 5.05 3.38
N PHE A 51 -4.13 3.84 2.86
CA PHE A 51 -4.44 3.52 1.48
C PHE A 51 -5.95 3.27 1.30
N SER A 52 -6.59 4.09 0.47
CA SER A 52 -7.95 3.80 0.02
C SER A 52 -7.95 2.53 -0.82
N TYR A 53 -9.10 1.85 -0.87
CA TYR A 53 -9.29 0.69 -1.74
C TYR A 53 -8.89 0.98 -3.19
N LYS A 54 -9.28 2.15 -3.73
CA LYS A 54 -8.94 2.55 -5.09
C LYS A 54 -7.43 2.68 -5.30
N ALA A 55 -6.73 3.35 -4.38
CA ALA A 55 -5.28 3.49 -4.45
C ALA A 55 -4.58 2.12 -4.36
N MET A 56 -5.08 1.24 -3.48
CA MET A 56 -4.54 -0.10 -3.29
C MET A 56 -4.68 -0.95 -4.56
N SER A 57 -5.85 -0.96 -5.18
CA SER A 57 -6.09 -1.70 -6.42
C SER A 57 -5.19 -1.22 -7.56
N ILE A 58 -4.96 0.08 -7.68
CA ILE A 58 -4.06 0.65 -8.70
C ILE A 58 -2.62 0.18 -8.46
N VAL A 59 -2.11 0.34 -7.23
CA VAL A 59 -0.74 -0.07 -6.90
C VAL A 59 -0.53 -1.57 -7.10
N MET A 60 -1.47 -2.40 -6.63
CA MET A 60 -1.38 -3.85 -6.84
C MET A 60 -1.45 -4.22 -8.33
N GLY A 61 -2.30 -3.54 -9.11
CA GLY A 61 -2.36 -3.73 -10.56
C GLY A 61 -1.04 -3.40 -11.25
N LEU A 62 -0.39 -2.30 -10.87
CA LEU A 62 0.94 -1.93 -11.38
C LEU A 62 2.00 -2.94 -10.98
N ILE A 63 1.99 -3.44 -9.73
CA ILE A 63 2.94 -4.46 -9.27
C ILE A 63 2.82 -5.73 -10.13
N VAL A 64 1.59 -6.20 -10.37
CA VAL A 64 1.36 -7.39 -11.20
C VAL A 64 1.80 -7.16 -12.64
N LEU A 65 1.44 -6.01 -13.23
CA LEU A 65 1.82 -5.66 -14.59
C LEU A 65 3.35 -5.64 -14.77
N PHE A 66 4.08 -4.98 -13.86
CA PHE A 66 5.53 -4.89 -13.94
C PHE A 66 6.19 -6.26 -13.77
N ARG A 67 5.70 -7.07 -12.83
CA ARG A 67 6.17 -8.45 -12.65
C ARG A 67 6.00 -9.30 -13.89
N ASP A 68 4.87 -9.17 -14.59
CA ASP A 68 4.60 -9.90 -15.84
C ASP A 68 5.63 -9.56 -16.93
N HIS A 69 6.11 -8.32 -16.95
CA HIS A 69 7.20 -7.85 -17.81
C HIS A 69 8.61 -8.12 -17.26
N GLY A 70 8.75 -8.83 -16.14
CA GLY A 70 10.05 -9.12 -15.51
C GLY A 70 10.71 -7.92 -14.85
N VAL A 71 9.95 -6.86 -14.55
CA VAL A 71 10.43 -5.63 -13.91
C VAL A 71 9.90 -5.55 -12.47
N ILE A 72 10.72 -5.09 -11.54
CA ILE A 72 10.29 -4.83 -10.17
C ILE A 72 9.81 -3.39 -10.08
N LEU A 73 8.55 -3.19 -9.67
CA LEU A 73 8.01 -1.86 -9.44
C LEU A 73 8.63 -1.25 -8.17
N SER A 74 9.49 -0.25 -8.34
CA SER A 74 10.01 0.55 -7.23
C SER A 74 9.22 1.84 -7.06
N ALA A 75 9.32 2.48 -5.88
CA ALA A 75 8.74 3.80 -5.68
C ALA A 75 9.38 4.87 -6.58
N GLU A 76 10.64 4.69 -7.00
CA GLU A 76 11.27 5.56 -7.99
C GLU A 76 10.59 5.44 -9.36
N CYS A 77 10.24 4.22 -9.79
CA CYS A 77 9.44 4.02 -11.00
C CYS A 77 8.08 4.73 -10.90
N LEU A 78 7.41 4.64 -9.75
CA LEU A 78 6.15 5.37 -9.52
C LEU A 78 6.34 6.89 -9.57
N SER A 79 7.40 7.41 -8.96
CA SER A 79 7.73 8.84 -8.99
C SER A 79 7.91 9.34 -10.43
N ARG A 80 8.67 8.58 -11.25
CA ARG A 80 8.88 8.90 -12.67
C ARG A 80 7.57 8.84 -13.48
N MET A 81 6.66 7.92 -13.17
CA MET A 81 5.33 7.88 -13.77
C MET A 81 4.46 9.07 -13.36
N GLY A 82 4.55 9.51 -12.09
CA GLY A 82 3.86 10.70 -11.61
C GLY A 82 4.33 11.98 -12.31
N CYS A 83 5.64 12.12 -12.54
CA CYS A 83 6.19 13.24 -13.30
C CYS A 83 5.74 13.23 -14.77
N LEU A 84 5.55 12.05 -15.39
CA LEU A 84 5.05 11.94 -16.78
C LEU A 84 3.61 12.44 -16.96
N PHE A 85 2.81 12.53 -15.89
CA PHE A 85 1.43 13.02 -15.91
C PHE A 85 1.25 14.36 -15.18
N SER A 86 2.34 15.02 -14.75
CA SER A 86 2.28 16.29 -14.01
C SER A 86 2.61 17.52 -14.85
N ASP A 87 2.72 17.38 -16.18
CA ASP A 87 2.85 18.54 -17.08
C ASP A 87 1.47 19.06 -17.51
N VAL A 88 0.83 19.87 -16.65
CA VAL A 88 -0.03 21.00 -17.03
C VAL A 88 0.12 22.13 -16.01
#